data_AF-A0A7U9S1I7-F1
#
_entry.id   AF-A0A7U9S1I7-F1
#
_cell.length_a   1.000
_cell.length_b   1.000
_cell.length_c   1.000
_cell.angle_alpha   90.00
_cell.angle_beta   90.00
_cell.angle_gamma   90.00
#
_symmetry.space_group_name_H-M   'P 1'
#
loop_
_entity.id
_entity.type
_entity.pdbx_description
1 polymer ?
#
loop_
_entity_poly.entity_id
_entity_poly.type
_entity_poly.pdbx_seq_one_letter_code
_entity_poly.pdbx_strand_id
1 'polypeptide(L)'
;MTFKELEDFDDFDTESIYWAAVSGIPERFVNEAKRIDGSDYSGECFGVCIQYDKKTEEFAAIEDSPGHSLYYVDNLGYKHWLDYRLSGQELEKIVSKIRMFIEEECGEK
;
A
#
# COMPACT_ATOMS: atom_id res chain seq x y z
N MET A 1 -9.07 -7.27 0.55
CA MET A 1 -8.49 -6.05 -0.06
C MET A 1 -7.98 -6.36 -1.46
N THR A 2 -7.99 -5.37 -2.35
CA THR A 2 -7.58 -5.52 -3.76
C THR A 2 -6.71 -4.34 -4.19
N PHE A 3 -5.64 -4.61 -4.93
CA PHE A 3 -4.84 -3.59 -5.60
C PHE A 3 -5.70 -2.76 -6.56
N LYS A 4 -5.56 -1.43 -6.51
CA LYS A 4 -6.22 -0.51 -7.43
C LYS A 4 -5.22 0.02 -8.46
N GLU A 5 -4.16 0.67 -7.99
CA GLU A 5 -3.12 1.27 -8.81
C GLU A 5 -1.84 1.47 -7.98
N LEU A 6 -0.71 1.64 -8.67
CA LEU A 6 0.53 2.08 -8.06
C LEU A 6 0.54 3.62 -8.10
N GLU A 7 0.62 4.25 -6.94
CA GLU A 7 0.59 5.71 -6.83
C GLU A 7 1.97 6.32 -7.07
N ASP A 8 2.98 5.72 -6.45
CA ASP A 8 4.37 6.19 -6.50
C ASP A 8 5.33 5.06 -6.11
N PHE A 9 6.62 5.27 -6.35
CA PHE A 9 7.68 4.43 -5.80
C PHE A 9 8.94 5.21 -5.46
N ASP A 10 9.56 4.87 -4.32
CA ASP A 10 10.86 5.36 -3.94
C ASP A 10 11.93 4.32 -4.31
N ASP A 11 12.91 4.71 -5.12
CA ASP A 11 14.00 3.83 -5.52
C ASP A 11 15.29 4.12 -4.73
N PHE A 12 15.77 3.12 -4.00
CA PHE A 12 17.02 3.18 -3.25
C PHE A 12 18.04 2.16 -3.79
N ASP A 13 19.31 2.27 -3.39
CA ASP A 13 20.37 1.40 -3.91
C ASP A 13 20.11 -0.09 -3.65
N THR A 14 19.55 -0.42 -2.48
CA THR A 14 19.35 -1.80 -2.03
C THR A 14 17.90 -2.26 -2.06
N GLU A 15 16.96 -1.33 -2.16
CA GLU A 15 15.54 -1.61 -2.06
C GLU A 15 14.71 -0.62 -2.86
N SER A 16 13.47 -0.97 -3.16
CA SER A 16 12.48 -0.03 -3.67
C SER A 16 11.23 -0.11 -2.79
N ILE A 17 10.58 1.02 -2.53
CA ILE A 17 9.32 1.08 -1.78
C ILE A 17 8.21 1.49 -2.74
N TYR A 18 7.19 0.66 -2.85
CA TYR A 18 6.04 0.87 -3.72
C TYR A 18 4.83 1.29 -2.89
N TRP A 19 4.24 2.43 -3.25
CA TRP A 19 3.02 2.97 -2.64
C TRP A 19 1.83 2.57 -3.49
N ALA A 20 1.02 1.64 -2.99
CA ALA A 20 -0.09 1.06 -3.74
C ALA A 20 -1.43 1.47 -3.14
N ALA A 21 -2.28 2.10 -3.95
CA ALA A 21 -3.67 2.33 -3.60
C ALA A 21 -4.45 1.01 -3.58
N VAL A 22 -5.34 0.87 -2.60
CA VAL A 22 -6.11 -0.36 -2.39
C VAL A 22 -7.60 -0.07 -2.19
N SER A 23 -8.42 -1.06 -2.55
CA SER A 23 -9.87 -1.02 -2.39
C SER A 23 -10.41 -2.28 -1.69
N GLY A 24 -11.72 -2.31 -1.44
CA GLY A 24 -12.36 -3.43 -0.73
C GLY A 24 -11.90 -3.52 0.73
N ILE A 25 -11.82 -2.36 1.38
CA ILE A 25 -11.38 -2.20 2.77
C ILE A 25 -12.47 -2.72 3.71
N PRO A 26 -12.12 -3.49 4.76
CA PRO A 26 -13.10 -3.90 5.77
C PRO A 26 -13.81 -2.70 6.41
N GLU A 27 -15.13 -2.81 6.59
CA GLU A 27 -16.00 -1.71 7.02
C GLU A 27 -15.53 -1.05 8.32
N ARG A 28 -14.89 -1.79 9.23
CA ARG A 28 -14.34 -1.25 10.48
C ARG A 28 -13.37 -0.08 10.24
N PHE A 29 -12.51 -0.19 9.22
CA PHE A 29 -11.51 0.84 8.89
C PHE A 29 -12.11 1.97 8.06
N VAL A 30 -13.12 1.67 7.24
CA VAL A 30 -13.91 2.70 6.55
C VAL A 30 -14.59 3.60 7.59
N ASN A 31 -15.15 3.03 8.64
CA ASN A 31 -15.77 3.79 9.73
C ASN A 31 -14.73 4.57 10.55
N GLU A 32 -13.51 4.06 10.69
CA GLU A 32 -12.40 4.78 11.32
C GLU A 32 -11.93 5.98 10.48
N ALA A 33 -11.73 5.81 9.18
CA ALA A 33 -11.43 6.91 8.26
C ALA A 33 -12.52 7.99 8.26
N LYS A 34 -13.81 7.60 8.27
CA LYS A 34 -14.93 8.53 8.43
C LYS A 34 -14.93 9.27 9.77
N ARG A 35 -14.37 8.68 10.83
CA ARG A 35 -14.21 9.37 12.11
C ARG A 35 -13.06 10.37 12.09
N ILE A 36 -12.00 10.07 11.34
CA ILE A 36 -10.85 10.95 11.15
C ILE A 36 -11.28 12.20 10.35
N ASP A 37 -11.90 12.01 9.19
CA ASP A 37 -12.20 13.12 8.25
C ASP A 37 -13.63 13.66 8.31
N GLY A 38 -14.56 12.98 8.97
CA GLY A 38 -15.94 13.44 9.07
C GLY A 38 -16.59 13.64 7.69
N SER A 39 -16.98 14.88 7.38
CA SER A 39 -17.60 15.25 6.10
C SER A 39 -16.64 15.21 4.91
N ASP A 40 -15.34 15.26 5.17
CA ASP A 40 -14.31 15.38 4.14
C ASP A 40 -13.75 14.02 3.72
N TYR A 41 -14.30 12.93 4.29
CA TYR A 41 -13.89 11.56 4.03
C TYR A 41 -13.94 11.22 2.54
N SER A 42 -12.88 10.58 2.06
CA SER A 42 -12.79 10.00 0.72
C SER A 42 -12.54 8.50 0.79
N GLY A 43 -13.31 7.72 0.02
CA GLY A 43 -13.10 6.27 -0.08
C GLY A 43 -11.86 5.85 -0.87
N GLU A 44 -11.17 6.80 -1.49
CA GLU A 44 -10.06 6.55 -2.41
C GLU A 44 -8.68 6.71 -1.76
N CYS A 45 -8.62 7.10 -0.48
CA CYS A 45 -7.38 7.48 0.19
C CYS A 45 -6.76 6.35 1.03
N PHE A 46 -7.04 5.10 0.69
CA PHE A 46 -6.45 3.92 1.34
C PHE A 46 -5.31 3.36 0.53
N GLY A 47 -4.20 3.04 1.22
CA GLY A 47 -3.02 2.49 0.58
C GLY A 47 -2.23 1.55 1.47
N VAL A 48 -1.28 0.84 0.87
CA VAL A 48 -0.32 -0.03 1.54
C VAL A 48 1.07 0.22 0.96
N CYS A 49 2.10 -0.04 1.76
CA CYS A 49 3.50 0.12 1.36
C CYS A 49 4.15 -1.25 1.20
N ILE A 50 4.73 -1.50 0.04
CA ILE A 50 5.44 -2.76 -0.24
C ILE A 50 6.91 -2.47 -0.49
N GLN A 51 7.78 -3.05 0.32
CA GLN A 51 9.22 -3.05 0.11
C GLN A 51 9.61 -4.18 -0.83
N TYR A 52 10.54 -3.91 -1.73
CA TYR A 52 11.23 -4.88 -2.57
C TYR A 52 12.73 -4.84 -2.24
N ASP A 53 13.28 -5.93 -1.73
CA ASP A 53 14.73 -6.08 -1.54
C ASP A 53 15.37 -6.50 -2.86
N LYS A 54 16.24 -5.65 -3.41
CA LYS A 54 16.87 -5.87 -4.72
C LYS A 54 17.94 -6.97 -4.71
N LYS A 55 18.44 -7.36 -3.53
CA LYS A 55 19.48 -8.40 -3.39
C LYS A 55 18.86 -9.79 -3.26
N THR A 56 17.77 -9.91 -2.49
CA THR A 56 17.08 -11.19 -2.29
C THR A 56 15.93 -11.39 -3.28
N GLU A 57 15.51 -10.33 -3.96
CA GLU A 57 14.33 -10.28 -4.84
C GLU A 57 13.01 -10.61 -4.09
N GLU A 58 13.00 -10.38 -2.77
CA GLU A 58 11.87 -10.63 -1.90
C GLU A 58 11.02 -9.38 -1.68
N PHE A 59 9.73 -9.59 -1.44
CA PHE A 59 8.77 -8.53 -1.17
C PHE A 59 8.21 -8.66 0.25
N ALA A 60 8.02 -7.52 0.91
CA ALA A 60 7.41 -7.46 2.24
C ALA A 60 6.49 -6.24 2.36
N ALA A 61 5.41 -6.38 3.12
CA ALA A 61 4.61 -5.21 3.52
C ALA A 61 5.35 -4.43 4.61
N ILE A 62 5.42 -3.11 4.45
CA ILE A 62 5.91 -2.21 5.49
C ILE A 62 4.78 -2.03 6.52
N GLU A 63 5.16 -2.09 7.79
CA GLU A 63 4.28 -1.84 8.93
C GLU A 63 4.86 -0.68 9.75
N ASP A 64 4.05 0.35 10.05
CA ASP A 64 4.48 1.45 10.94
C ASP A 64 4.64 0.97 12.40
N SER A 65 3.77 0.04 12.79
CA SER A 65 3.91 -0.76 13.99
C SER A 65 3.38 -2.17 13.73
N PRO A 66 3.77 -3.19 14.51
CA PRO A 66 3.39 -4.58 14.22
C PRO A 66 1.89 -4.75 13.98
N GLY A 67 1.51 -5.25 12.81
CA GLY A 67 0.13 -5.43 12.37
C GLY A 67 -0.53 -4.21 11.71
N HIS A 68 0.20 -3.10 11.51
CA HIS A 68 -0.33 -1.87 10.92
C HIS A 68 0.26 -1.61 9.53
N SER A 69 -0.27 -2.34 8.52
CA SER A 69 0.21 -2.28 7.12
C SER A 69 -0.69 -1.47 6.18
N LEU A 70 -1.91 -1.14 6.61
CA LEU A 70 -2.85 -0.30 5.87
C LEU A 70 -2.74 1.14 6.37
N TYR A 71 -2.71 2.11 5.47
CA TYR A 71 -2.86 3.52 5.83
C TYR A 71 -4.09 4.15 5.19
N TYR A 72 -4.61 5.18 5.85
CA TYR A 72 -5.56 6.15 5.30
C TYR A 72 -4.90 7.53 5.26
N VAL A 73 -4.98 8.22 4.13
CA VAL A 73 -4.54 9.62 4.01
C VAL A 73 -5.74 10.53 4.26
N ASP A 74 -5.65 11.38 5.27
CA ASP A 74 -6.72 12.31 5.62
C ASP A 74 -6.78 13.55 4.70
N ASN A 75 -7.80 14.39 4.87
CA ASN A 75 -7.97 15.59 4.05
C ASN A 75 -6.84 16.63 4.19
N LEU A 76 -6.00 16.52 5.23
CA LEU A 76 -4.82 17.35 5.47
C LEU A 76 -3.54 16.72 4.91
N GLY A 77 -3.62 15.51 4.37
CA GLY A 77 -2.49 14.76 3.83
C GLY A 77 -1.72 13.93 4.87
N TYR A 78 -2.23 13.78 6.10
CA TYR A 78 -1.59 12.94 7.11
C TYR A 78 -1.94 11.47 6.92
N LYS A 79 -0.94 10.61 7.03
CA LYS A 79 -1.08 9.16 6.99
C LYS A 79 -1.44 8.63 8.37
N HIS A 80 -2.58 7.93 8.45
CA HIS A 80 -3.05 7.22 9.64
C HIS A 80 -2.91 5.72 9.39
N TRP A 81 -1.96 5.08 10.09
CA TRP A 81 -1.72 3.64 9.98
C TRP A 81 -2.73 2.88 10.84
N LEU A 82 -3.42 1.94 10.21
CA LEU A 82 -4.54 1.21 10.77
C LEU A 82 -4.13 -0.22 11.12
N ASP A 83 -4.69 -0.77 12.19
CA ASP A 83 -4.45 -2.13 12.70
C ASP A 83 -5.02 -3.21 11.75
N TYR A 84 -4.41 -3.29 10.57
CA TYR A 84 -4.66 -4.24 9.52
C TYR A 84 -3.35 -4.87 9.08
N ARG A 85 -3.28 -6.19 9.27
CA ARG A 85 -2.22 -7.01 8.70
C ARG A 85 -2.66 -7.55 7.35
N LEU A 86 -1.93 -7.20 6.30
CA LEU A 86 -2.02 -7.86 5.00
C LEU A 86 -1.83 -9.37 5.16
N SER A 87 -2.79 -10.13 4.67
CA SER A 87 -2.61 -11.58 4.55
C SER A 87 -1.60 -11.90 3.44
N GLY A 88 -0.93 -13.05 3.52
CA GLY A 88 -0.02 -13.49 2.47
C GLY A 88 -0.68 -13.56 1.09
N GLN A 89 -1.96 -13.94 1.02
CA GLN A 89 -2.71 -13.96 -0.24
C GLN A 89 -2.94 -12.55 -0.83
N GLU A 90 -3.18 -11.56 0.01
CA GLU A 90 -3.35 -10.17 -0.43
C GLU A 90 -2.01 -9.57 -0.87
N LEU A 91 -0.95 -9.82 -0.10
CA LEU A 91 0.41 -9.42 -0.45
C LEU A 91 0.80 -9.98 -1.82
N GLU A 92 0.66 -11.28 -2.06
CA GLU A 92 0.99 -11.91 -3.34
C GLU A 92 0.23 -11.28 -4.53
N LYS A 93 -1.05 -10.94 -4.34
CA LYS A 93 -1.84 -10.27 -5.38
C LYS A 93 -1.28 -8.88 -5.71
N ILE A 94 -0.92 -8.11 -4.70
CA ILE A 94 -0.33 -6.77 -4.89
C ILE A 94 1.06 -6.88 -5.51
N VAL A 95 1.91 -7.77 -5.00
CA VAL A 95 3.26 -8.05 -5.51
C VAL A 95 3.21 -8.47 -6.98
N SER A 96 2.22 -9.28 -7.38
CA SER A 96 2.06 -9.66 -8.79
C SER A 96 1.88 -8.45 -9.71
N LYS A 97 1.21 -7.39 -9.25
CA LYS A 97 1.01 -6.15 -10.01
C LYS A 97 2.26 -5.28 -10.02
N ILE A 98 2.98 -5.21 -8.89
CA ILE A 98 4.26 -4.50 -8.81
C ILE A 98 5.31 -5.16 -9.71
N ARG A 99 5.38 -6.50 -9.76
CA ARG A 99 6.30 -7.20 -10.66
C ARG A 99 6.04 -6.89 -12.13
N MET A 100 4.77 -6.88 -12.55
CA MET A 100 4.41 -6.47 -13.91
C MET A 100 4.90 -5.04 -14.21
N PHE A 101 4.73 -4.11 -13.28
CA PHE A 101 5.25 -2.74 -13.41
C PHE A 101 6.79 -2.71 -13.56
N ILE A 102 7.52 -3.45 -12.73
CA ILE A 102 9.00 -3.53 -12.82
C ILE A 102 9.45 -4.08 -14.18
N GLU A 103 8.78 -5.11 -14.68
CA GLU A 103 9.09 -5.73 -15.98
C GLU A 103 8.82 -4.78 -17.15
N GLU A 104 7.74 -4.00 -17.10
CA GLU A 104 7.40 -2.98 -18.11
C GLU A 104 8.45 -1.85 -18.13
N GLU A 105 8.84 -1.31 -16.98
CA GLU A 105 9.87 -0.27 -16.86
C GLU A 105 11.28 -0.76 -17.28
N CYS A 106 11.59 -2.04 -17.04
CA CYS A 106 12.88 -2.63 -17.46
C CYS A 106 12.89 -3.10 -18.92
N GLY A 107 11.73 -3.28 -19.55
CA GLY A 107 11.56 -3.79 -20.91
C GLY A 107 11.76 -2.74 -22.01
N GLU A 108 11.78 -1.45 -21.69
CA GLU A 108 11.97 -0.34 -22.64
C GLU A 108 13.46 0.05 -22.88
N LYS A 109 14.41 -0.89 -22.78
CA LYS A 109 15.83 -0.64 -23.08
C LYS A 109 16.32 -1.28 -24.38
#